data_AF-A0A8S3ZZM4-F1
#
_entry.id   AF-A0A8S3ZZM4-F1
#
_cell.length_a   1.000
_cell.length_b   1.000
_cell.length_c   1.000
_cell.angle_alpha   90.00
_cell.angle_beta   90.00
_cell.angle_gamma   90.00
#
_symmetry.space_group_name_H-M   'P 1'
#
loop_
_entity.id
_entity.type
_entity.pdbx_description
1 polymer ?
#
loop_
_entity_poly.entity_id
_entity_poly.type
_entity_poly.pdbx_seq_one_letter_code
_entity_poly.pdbx_strand_id
1 'polypeptide(L)'
;GQTDGNKSLVRKVSTGFDSGDQFDTELSAIRQEAEHYLTFLDQCGKMFENMHSLKHNTSEVVSRLEDLKKLATDLKQKHQDLNAVSNKVKGLATEHPCMDQVHIENTLLNAVTERCHALENMALEQKNFDNRVGKLRLCLKEQMNAAAYFDSVRLSAREVDQQLDRCKSMLAEIDSHAQEVDQIKLMANRLKQTCNNGGKQELEATVCELTKQYEQLVQRLKQQQDNLWNLASSRRKFESDCHKIDKWCEDTAVLCVRGLSLDFTAEVLEQQYRVFKVSGV
;
A
#
# COMPACT_ATOMS: atom_id res chain seq x y z
N GLY A 1 -59.60 -82.47 -15.38
CA GLY A 1 -59.06 -81.15 -15.03
C GLY A 1 -57.61 -81.13 -15.46
N GLN A 2 -57.26 -80.12 -16.25
CA GLN A 2 -55.98 -79.92 -16.95
C GLN A 2 -54.76 -79.80 -16.02
N THR A 3 -53.60 -80.24 -16.54
CA THR A 3 -52.37 -79.45 -16.82
C THR A 3 -51.21 -80.45 -16.91
N ASP A 4 -50.78 -80.84 -18.11
CA ASP A 4 -49.86 -80.16 -19.04
C ASP A 4 -48.38 -80.33 -18.67
N GLY A 5 -47.63 -80.76 -19.68
CA GLY A 5 -46.28 -81.27 -19.56
C GLY A 5 -45.22 -80.19 -19.45
N ASN A 6 -43.96 -80.62 -19.27
CA ASN A 6 -42.88 -79.90 -19.92
C ASN A 6 -41.71 -80.82 -20.31
N LYS A 7 -41.18 -80.49 -21.49
CA LYS A 7 -40.17 -81.18 -22.24
C LYS A 7 -38.77 -80.91 -21.69
N SER A 8 -37.90 -81.88 -21.95
CA SER A 8 -36.45 -81.76 -22.18
C SER A 8 -35.98 -80.36 -22.60
N LEU A 9 -34.88 -79.88 -22.01
CA LEU A 9 -33.75 -79.37 -22.79
C LEU A 9 -32.49 -79.20 -21.93
N VAL A 10 -31.46 -79.96 -22.31
CA VAL A 10 -30.03 -79.66 -22.30
C VAL A 10 -29.66 -78.27 -21.74
N ARG A 11 -28.92 -78.23 -20.62
CA ARG A 11 -27.96 -77.15 -20.37
C ARG A 11 -26.56 -77.71 -20.21
N LYS A 12 -25.78 -77.49 -21.26
CA LYS A 12 -24.32 -77.54 -21.24
C LYS A 12 -23.83 -76.68 -20.08
N VAL A 13 -22.99 -77.29 -19.26
CA VAL A 13 -22.04 -76.59 -18.41
C VAL A 13 -21.03 -75.91 -19.35
N SER A 14 -21.18 -74.60 -19.52
CA SER A 14 -20.11 -73.70 -19.98
C SER A 14 -19.70 -72.85 -18.79
N THR A 15 -18.90 -73.44 -17.92
CA THR A 15 -18.13 -72.72 -16.91
C THR A 15 -16.72 -72.55 -17.41
N GLY A 16 -16.22 -71.32 -17.38
CA GLY A 16 -14.80 -71.02 -17.44
C GLY A 16 -14.38 -70.41 -18.78
N PHE A 17 -14.33 -69.09 -18.81
CA PHE A 17 -13.37 -68.19 -19.48
C PHE A 17 -14.05 -66.83 -19.59
N ASP A 18 -14.06 -66.07 -18.50
CA ASP A 18 -14.56 -64.67 -18.50
C ASP A 18 -13.82 -63.82 -17.45
N SER A 19 -13.25 -64.46 -16.42
CA SER A 19 -12.48 -63.79 -15.36
C SER A 19 -11.07 -63.33 -15.77
N GLY A 20 -10.49 -63.86 -16.86
CA GLY A 20 -9.17 -63.43 -17.36
C GLY A 20 -9.23 -62.12 -18.14
N ASP A 21 -10.20 -62.00 -19.05
CA ASP A 21 -10.44 -60.77 -19.83
C ASP A 21 -10.84 -59.60 -18.93
N GLN A 22 -11.63 -59.86 -17.89
CA GLN A 22 -12.05 -58.83 -16.93
C GLN A 22 -10.89 -58.28 -16.10
N PHE A 23 -9.96 -59.16 -15.69
CA PHE A 23 -8.78 -58.79 -14.91
C PHE A 23 -7.75 -58.01 -15.74
N ASP A 24 -7.52 -58.44 -16.99
CA ASP A 24 -6.65 -57.72 -17.93
C ASP A 24 -7.24 -56.36 -18.34
N THR A 25 -8.56 -56.26 -18.45
CA THR A 25 -9.26 -54.98 -18.70
C THR A 25 -9.11 -54.02 -17.52
N GLU A 26 -9.25 -54.51 -16.29
CA GLU A 26 -9.06 -53.69 -15.07
C GLU A 26 -7.59 -53.26 -14.88
N LEU A 27 -6.63 -54.14 -15.14
CA LEU A 27 -5.19 -53.81 -15.13
C LEU A 27 -4.81 -52.78 -16.21
N SER A 28 -5.39 -52.91 -17.41
CA SER A 28 -5.21 -51.93 -18.48
C SER A 28 -5.76 -50.56 -18.09
N ALA A 29 -6.95 -50.51 -17.47
CA ALA A 29 -7.54 -49.27 -16.98
C ALA A 29 -6.68 -48.59 -15.90
N ILE A 30 -6.16 -49.37 -14.94
CA ILE A 30 -5.27 -48.86 -13.89
C ILE A 30 -3.95 -48.33 -14.47
N ARG A 31 -3.37 -49.02 -15.46
CA ARG A 31 -2.16 -48.54 -16.16
C ARG A 31 -2.39 -47.23 -16.88
N GLN A 32 -3.50 -47.13 -17.61
CA GLN A 32 -3.85 -45.91 -18.34
C GLN A 32 -4.06 -44.74 -17.37
N GLU A 33 -4.73 -44.97 -16.25
CA GLU A 33 -4.93 -43.96 -15.21
C GLU A 33 -3.61 -43.52 -14.56
N ALA A 34 -2.67 -44.45 -14.34
CA ALA A 34 -1.33 -44.15 -13.84
C ALA A 34 -0.47 -43.35 -14.83
N GLU A 35 -0.54 -43.65 -16.13
CA GLU A 35 0.15 -42.88 -17.18
C GLU A 35 -0.42 -41.45 -17.30
N HIS A 36 -1.74 -41.30 -17.23
CA HIS A 36 -2.38 -39.99 -17.18
C HIS A 36 -1.93 -39.19 -15.95
N TYR A 37 -1.77 -39.86 -14.81
CA TYR A 37 -1.28 -39.24 -13.58
C TYR A 37 0.17 -38.77 -13.69
N LEU A 38 1.06 -39.60 -14.23
CA LEU A 38 2.47 -39.25 -14.42
C LEU A 38 2.63 -38.06 -15.38
N THR A 39 1.82 -38.03 -16.44
CA THR A 39 1.79 -36.91 -17.40
C THR A 39 1.31 -35.62 -16.73
N PHE A 40 0.29 -35.72 -15.86
CA PHE A 40 -0.18 -34.60 -15.06
C PHE A 40 0.90 -34.10 -14.09
N LEU A 41 1.63 -34.98 -13.40
CA LEU A 41 2.74 -34.59 -12.51
C LEU A 41 3.88 -33.89 -13.25
N ASP A 42 4.25 -34.37 -14.44
CA ASP A 42 5.25 -33.72 -15.30
C ASP A 42 4.80 -32.32 -15.74
N GLN A 43 3.52 -32.17 -16.09
CA GLN A 43 2.93 -30.85 -16.40
C GLN A 43 2.92 -29.92 -15.19
N CYS A 44 2.59 -30.43 -14.01
CA CYS A 44 2.65 -29.68 -12.75
C CYS A 44 4.08 -29.21 -12.44
N GLY A 45 5.08 -30.08 -12.64
CA GLY A 45 6.50 -29.75 -12.47
C GLY A 45 6.94 -28.61 -13.39
N LYS A 46 6.59 -28.67 -14.68
CA LYS A 46 6.89 -27.60 -15.66
C LYS A 46 6.16 -26.30 -15.36
N MET A 47 4.91 -26.35 -14.88
CA MET A 47 4.21 -25.15 -14.42
C MET A 47 4.93 -24.55 -13.21
N PHE A 48 5.40 -25.37 -12.28
CA PHE A 48 6.10 -24.92 -11.08
C PHE A 48 7.45 -24.26 -11.39
N GLU A 49 8.25 -24.84 -12.30
CA GLU A 49 9.56 -24.27 -12.72
C GLU A 49 9.42 -22.89 -13.39
N ASN A 50 8.35 -22.69 -14.17
CA ASN A 50 8.10 -21.42 -14.84
C ASN A 50 7.61 -20.29 -13.89
N MET A 51 7.30 -20.60 -12.62
CA MET A 51 6.72 -19.66 -11.65
C MET A 51 7.73 -18.84 -10.83
N HIS A 52 9.04 -18.88 -11.16
CA HIS A 52 10.07 -18.24 -10.35
C HIS A 52 10.15 -16.71 -10.42
N SER A 53 9.49 -16.04 -11.38
CA SER A 53 9.61 -14.58 -11.52
C SER A 53 8.27 -13.84 -11.45
N LEU A 54 8.07 -13.05 -10.39
CA LEU A 54 6.88 -12.22 -10.17
C LEU A 54 7.19 -10.76 -10.50
N LYS A 55 6.32 -10.12 -11.29
CA LYS A 55 6.25 -8.66 -11.34
C LYS A 55 5.58 -8.11 -10.09
N HIS A 56 5.84 -6.85 -9.79
CA HIS A 56 5.27 -6.12 -8.66
C HIS A 56 3.92 -5.49 -9.06
N ASN A 57 2.87 -6.30 -9.17
CA ASN A 57 1.51 -5.77 -9.17
C ASN A 57 0.57 -6.74 -8.44
N THR A 58 -0.33 -6.18 -7.62
CA THR A 58 -1.26 -6.97 -6.79
C THR A 58 -2.11 -7.92 -7.63
N SER A 59 -2.52 -7.51 -8.84
CA SER A 59 -3.35 -8.34 -9.73
C SER A 59 -2.65 -9.63 -10.16
N GLU A 60 -1.36 -9.58 -10.46
CA GLU A 60 -0.58 -10.71 -10.95
C GLU A 60 -0.18 -11.64 -9.80
N VAL A 61 0.13 -11.10 -8.62
CA VAL A 61 0.35 -11.92 -7.42
C VAL A 61 -0.94 -12.66 -7.02
N VAL A 62 -2.11 -11.99 -7.09
CA VAL A 62 -3.42 -12.60 -6.80
C VAL A 62 -3.79 -13.65 -7.85
N SER A 63 -3.65 -13.35 -9.14
CA SER A 63 -3.91 -14.32 -10.21
C SER A 63 -3.07 -15.59 -10.04
N ARG A 64 -1.78 -15.43 -9.73
CA ARG A 64 -0.89 -16.58 -9.51
C ARG A 64 -1.20 -17.35 -8.25
N LEU A 65 -1.69 -16.68 -7.21
CA LEU A 65 -2.21 -17.33 -6.02
C LEU A 65 -3.41 -18.22 -6.37
N GLU A 66 -4.34 -17.73 -7.18
CA GLU A 66 -5.51 -18.50 -7.63
C GLU A 66 -5.10 -19.73 -8.43
N ASP A 67 -4.14 -19.59 -9.35
CA ASP A 67 -3.60 -20.70 -10.13
C ASP A 67 -2.97 -21.78 -9.24
N LEU A 68 -2.20 -21.37 -8.22
CA LEU A 68 -1.57 -22.29 -7.28
C LEU A 68 -2.55 -22.93 -6.31
N LYS A 69 -3.59 -22.21 -5.87
CA LYS A 69 -4.69 -22.79 -5.08
C LYS A 69 -5.45 -23.84 -5.87
N LYS A 70 -5.70 -23.58 -7.15
CA LYS A 70 -6.31 -24.57 -8.05
C LYS A 70 -5.41 -25.79 -8.17
N LEU A 71 -4.12 -25.61 -8.44
CA LEU A 71 -3.14 -26.70 -8.53
C LEU A 71 -3.08 -27.54 -7.24
N ALA A 72 -3.07 -26.89 -6.07
CA ALA A 72 -3.08 -27.57 -4.78
C ALA A 72 -4.37 -28.39 -4.57
N THR A 73 -5.51 -27.87 -5.01
CA THR A 73 -6.80 -28.58 -4.94
C THR A 73 -6.80 -29.78 -5.87
N ASP A 74 -6.30 -29.61 -7.10
CA ASP A 74 -6.19 -30.67 -8.11
C ASP A 74 -5.26 -31.78 -7.62
N LEU A 75 -4.07 -31.45 -7.09
CA LEU A 75 -3.14 -32.41 -6.48
C LEU A 75 -3.76 -33.15 -5.29
N LYS A 76 -4.50 -32.46 -4.42
CA LYS A 76 -5.17 -33.09 -3.28
C LYS A 76 -6.27 -34.07 -3.72
N GLN A 77 -7.05 -33.72 -4.73
CA GLN A 77 -8.06 -34.60 -5.30
C GLN A 77 -7.39 -35.83 -5.94
N LYS A 78 -6.32 -35.59 -6.70
CA LYS A 78 -5.55 -36.62 -7.37
C LYS A 78 -4.87 -37.59 -6.38
N HIS A 79 -4.42 -37.11 -5.22
CA HIS A 79 -3.96 -37.95 -4.11
C HIS A 79 -5.06 -38.83 -3.51
N GLN A 80 -6.30 -38.32 -3.42
CA GLN A 80 -7.44 -39.11 -2.96
C GLN A 80 -7.79 -40.22 -3.97
N ASP A 81 -7.79 -39.89 -5.26
CA ASP A 81 -8.02 -40.85 -6.35
C ASP A 81 -6.96 -41.95 -6.31
N LEU A 82 -5.68 -41.59 -6.15
CA LEU A 82 -4.56 -42.53 -6.13
C LEU A 82 -4.56 -43.41 -4.87
N ASN A 83 -4.97 -42.88 -3.71
CA ASN A 83 -5.23 -43.70 -2.51
C ASN A 83 -6.37 -44.70 -2.74
N ALA A 84 -7.45 -44.30 -3.42
CA ALA A 84 -8.55 -45.19 -3.77
C ALA A 84 -8.08 -46.31 -4.73
N VAL A 85 -7.26 -45.98 -5.74
CA VAL A 85 -6.66 -46.96 -6.66
C VAL A 85 -5.65 -47.86 -5.92
N SER A 86 -4.80 -47.32 -5.06
CA SER A 86 -3.84 -48.07 -4.23
C SER A 86 -4.55 -49.07 -3.31
N ASN A 87 -5.70 -48.67 -2.72
CA ASN A 87 -6.53 -49.58 -1.91
C ASN A 87 -7.17 -50.69 -2.76
N LYS A 88 -7.61 -50.39 -3.99
CA LYS A 88 -8.09 -51.41 -4.94
C LYS A 88 -6.98 -52.38 -5.35
N VAL A 89 -5.78 -51.87 -5.64
CA VAL A 89 -4.59 -52.67 -6.00
C VAL A 89 -4.10 -53.51 -4.82
N LYS A 90 -4.12 -53.01 -3.58
CA LYS A 90 -3.83 -53.80 -2.36
C LYS A 90 -4.87 -54.91 -2.11
N GLY A 91 -6.11 -54.71 -2.56
CA GLY A 91 -7.13 -55.76 -2.57
C GLY A 91 -6.88 -56.85 -3.62
N LEU A 92 -6.08 -56.55 -4.66
CA LEU A 92 -5.80 -57.43 -5.80
C LEU A 92 -4.40 -58.07 -5.74
N ALA A 93 -3.42 -57.46 -5.06
CA ALA A 93 -2.03 -57.90 -5.04
C ALA A 93 -1.52 -58.12 -3.60
N THR A 94 -1.06 -59.36 -3.33
CA THR A 94 -0.23 -59.67 -2.16
C THR A 94 1.11 -58.95 -2.33
N GLU A 95 1.36 -57.98 -1.44
CA GLU A 95 2.63 -57.29 -1.12
C GLU A 95 3.60 -57.02 -2.29
N HIS A 96 3.56 -55.79 -2.81
CA HIS A 96 4.76 -55.12 -3.33
C HIS A 96 4.80 -53.63 -2.96
N PRO A 97 5.99 -53.03 -2.76
CA PRO A 97 6.13 -51.75 -2.08
C PRO A 97 5.85 -50.57 -3.03
N CYS A 98 4.76 -49.84 -2.79
CA CYS A 98 4.37 -48.59 -3.47
C CYS A 98 5.02 -47.32 -2.86
N MET A 99 6.10 -47.49 -2.09
CA MET A 99 6.62 -46.45 -1.20
C MET A 99 7.21 -45.23 -1.93
N ASP A 100 7.85 -45.45 -3.09
CA ASP A 100 8.60 -44.38 -3.78
C ASP A 100 7.68 -43.33 -4.45
N GLN A 101 6.50 -43.74 -4.90
CA GLN A 101 5.60 -42.86 -5.67
C GLN A 101 4.74 -41.96 -4.76
N VAL A 102 4.29 -42.50 -3.62
CA VAL A 102 3.62 -41.73 -2.56
C VAL A 102 4.58 -40.70 -1.94
N HIS A 103 5.88 -40.99 -1.91
CA HIS A 103 6.89 -40.07 -1.40
C HIS A 103 7.09 -38.83 -2.31
N ILE A 104 7.16 -39.03 -3.62
CA ILE A 104 7.28 -37.95 -4.61
C ILE A 104 6.05 -37.03 -4.54
N GLU A 105 4.87 -37.61 -4.43
CA GLU A 105 3.62 -36.87 -4.36
C GLU A 105 3.49 -36.02 -3.09
N ASN A 106 3.77 -36.59 -1.92
CA ASN A 106 3.78 -35.85 -0.66
C ASN A 106 4.82 -34.71 -0.70
N THR A 107 5.96 -34.94 -1.35
CA THR A 107 6.99 -33.92 -1.53
C THR A 107 6.49 -32.77 -2.40
N LEU A 108 5.82 -33.06 -3.53
CA LEU A 108 5.22 -32.08 -4.42
C LEU A 108 4.08 -31.30 -3.76
N LEU A 109 3.20 -31.99 -3.03
CA LEU A 109 2.09 -31.36 -2.30
C LEU A 109 2.59 -30.41 -1.22
N ASN A 110 3.62 -30.81 -0.46
CA ASN A 110 4.25 -29.95 0.54
C ASN A 110 4.91 -28.72 -0.13
N ALA A 111 5.69 -28.91 -1.21
CA ALA A 111 6.33 -27.82 -1.92
C ALA A 111 5.33 -26.82 -2.52
N VAL A 112 4.21 -27.30 -3.10
CA VAL A 112 3.12 -26.45 -3.61
C VAL A 112 2.43 -25.70 -2.47
N THR A 113 2.17 -26.37 -1.35
CA THR A 113 1.52 -25.74 -0.18
C THR A 113 2.40 -24.65 0.44
N GLU A 114 3.70 -24.92 0.61
CA GLU A 114 4.67 -23.93 1.08
C GLU A 114 4.75 -22.73 0.11
N ARG A 115 4.74 -22.99 -1.19
CA ARG A 115 4.75 -21.93 -2.21
C ARG A 115 3.45 -21.11 -2.20
N CYS A 116 2.29 -21.74 -2.03
CA CYS A 116 1.01 -21.07 -1.83
C CYS A 116 1.09 -20.11 -0.65
N HIS A 117 1.53 -20.59 0.52
CA HIS A 117 1.65 -19.75 1.72
C HIS A 117 2.64 -18.59 1.53
N ALA A 118 3.77 -18.82 0.86
CA ALA A 118 4.71 -17.76 0.53
C ALA A 118 4.06 -16.67 -0.35
N LEU A 119 3.26 -17.06 -1.36
CA LEU A 119 2.55 -16.10 -2.20
C LEU A 119 1.39 -15.41 -1.49
N GLU A 120 0.68 -16.07 -0.57
CA GLU A 120 -0.36 -15.45 0.26
C GLU A 120 0.24 -14.32 1.09
N ASN A 121 1.37 -14.59 1.74
CA ASN A 121 2.09 -13.60 2.52
C ASN A 121 2.59 -12.45 1.65
N MET A 122 3.17 -12.74 0.49
CA MET A 122 3.58 -11.71 -0.48
C MET A 122 2.41 -10.85 -0.96
N ALA A 123 1.27 -11.47 -1.30
CA ALA A 123 0.07 -10.75 -1.74
C ALA A 123 -0.45 -9.80 -0.65
N LEU A 124 -0.41 -10.25 0.60
CA LEU A 124 -0.80 -9.45 1.76
C LEU A 124 0.16 -8.28 1.97
N GLU A 125 1.47 -8.51 1.94
CA GLU A 125 2.49 -7.47 2.06
C GLU A 125 2.37 -6.43 0.93
N GLN A 126 2.19 -6.91 -0.30
CA GLN A 126 1.99 -6.08 -1.49
C GLN A 126 0.75 -5.19 -1.35
N LYS A 127 -0.39 -5.77 -0.96
CA LYS A 127 -1.63 -5.03 -0.73
C LYS A 127 -1.47 -3.98 0.37
N ASN A 128 -0.77 -4.33 1.45
CA ASN A 128 -0.50 -3.39 2.55
C ASN A 128 0.42 -2.25 2.11
N PHE A 129 1.43 -2.54 1.29
CA PHE A 129 2.31 -1.54 0.68
C PHE A 129 1.52 -0.59 -0.21
N ASP A 130 0.74 -1.12 -1.17
CA ASP A 130 -0.06 -0.33 -2.11
C ASP A 130 -1.05 0.58 -1.37
N ASN A 131 -1.71 0.08 -0.33
CA ASN A 131 -2.65 0.84 0.50
C ASN A 131 -1.95 1.99 1.23
N ARG A 132 -0.82 1.73 1.89
CA ARG A 132 -0.06 2.75 2.63
C ARG A 132 0.50 3.82 1.70
N VAL A 133 1.09 3.41 0.57
CA VAL A 133 1.56 4.34 -0.48
C VAL A 133 0.41 5.18 -1.00
N GLY A 134 -0.74 4.58 -1.31
CA GLY A 134 -1.92 5.29 -1.79
C GLY A 134 -2.43 6.34 -0.80
N LYS A 135 -2.56 5.96 0.48
CA LYS A 135 -2.97 6.87 1.57
C LYS A 135 -2.01 8.03 1.76
N LEU A 136 -0.71 7.74 1.84
CA LEU A 136 0.29 8.79 2.05
C LEU A 136 0.36 9.73 0.84
N ARG A 137 0.30 9.20 -0.37
CA ARG A 137 0.30 10.02 -1.60
C ARG A 137 -0.91 10.95 -1.66
N LEU A 138 -2.10 10.48 -1.27
CA LEU A 138 -3.30 11.31 -1.20
C LEU A 138 -3.12 12.43 -0.17
N CYS A 139 -2.64 12.10 1.03
CA CYS A 139 -2.38 13.08 2.08
C CYS A 139 -1.35 14.13 1.65
N LEU A 140 -0.22 13.72 1.07
CA LEU A 140 0.80 14.64 0.55
C LEU A 140 0.22 15.59 -0.51
N LYS A 141 -0.63 15.08 -1.41
CA LYS A 141 -1.28 15.91 -2.43
C LYS A 141 -2.23 16.94 -1.82
N GLU A 142 -3.04 16.55 -0.85
CA GLU A 142 -3.94 17.46 -0.12
C GLU A 142 -3.16 18.54 0.60
N GLN A 143 -2.07 18.17 1.28
CA GLN A 143 -1.22 19.09 2.02
C GLN A 143 -0.42 20.01 1.09
N MET A 144 0.04 19.52 -0.08
CA MET A 144 0.65 20.37 -1.12
C MET A 144 -0.32 21.45 -1.63
N ASN A 145 -1.59 21.08 -1.86
CA ASN A 145 -2.61 22.04 -2.27
C ASN A 145 -2.91 23.06 -1.17
N ALA A 146 -2.98 22.61 0.09
CA ALA A 146 -3.19 23.49 1.23
C ALA A 146 -1.99 24.43 1.45
N ALA A 147 -0.76 23.97 1.22
CA ALA A 147 0.46 24.75 1.35
C ALA A 147 0.51 25.94 0.37
N ALA A 148 -0.17 25.87 -0.78
CA ALA A 148 -0.29 26.99 -1.70
C ALA A 148 -0.97 28.23 -1.08
N TYR A 149 -1.75 28.05 -0.01
CA TYR A 149 -2.35 29.16 0.74
C TYR A 149 -1.31 30.13 1.31
N PHE A 150 -0.11 29.63 1.66
CA PHE A 150 0.96 30.43 2.25
C PHE A 150 1.71 31.29 1.24
N ASP A 151 1.53 31.07 -0.06
CA ASP A 151 2.11 31.93 -1.09
C ASP A 151 1.40 33.31 -1.15
N SER A 152 0.22 33.44 -0.52
CA SER A 152 -0.54 34.69 -0.49
C SER A 152 -0.06 35.64 0.60
N VAL A 153 0.36 36.85 0.19
CA VAL A 153 0.85 37.91 1.08
C VAL A 153 -0.32 38.57 1.82
N ARG A 154 -0.31 38.52 3.16
CA ARG A 154 -1.27 39.27 4.00
C ARG A 154 -0.74 40.65 4.38
N LEU A 155 -1.67 41.57 4.63
CA LEU A 155 -1.36 42.99 4.79
C LEU A 155 -1.04 43.35 6.23
N SER A 156 -1.78 42.81 7.21
CA SER A 156 -1.55 43.11 8.63
C SER A 156 -0.62 42.09 9.30
N ALA A 157 0.14 42.53 10.30
CA ALA A 157 1.01 41.67 11.10
C ALA A 157 0.23 40.52 11.76
N ARG A 158 -0.97 40.80 12.26
CA ARG A 158 -1.86 39.81 12.89
C ARG A 158 -2.23 38.68 11.93
N GLU A 159 -2.58 39.00 10.68
CA GLU A 159 -2.94 38.00 9.69
C GLU A 159 -1.73 37.16 9.26
N VAL A 160 -0.55 37.78 9.15
CA VAL A 160 0.70 37.05 8.85
C VAL A 160 1.08 36.12 10.01
N ASP A 161 0.94 36.57 11.27
CA ASP A 161 1.16 35.72 12.45
C ASP A 161 0.19 34.51 12.46
N GLN A 162 -1.09 34.71 12.09
CA GLN A 162 -2.05 33.60 11.93
C GLN A 162 -1.67 32.62 10.82
N GLN A 163 -1.15 33.11 9.68
CA GLN A 163 -0.63 32.25 8.63
C GLN A 163 0.59 31.47 9.09
N LEU A 164 1.51 32.12 9.82
CA LEU A 164 2.70 31.48 10.37
C LEU A 164 2.32 30.35 11.32
N ASP A 165 1.35 30.56 12.21
CA ASP A 165 0.92 29.51 13.14
C ASP A 165 0.25 28.34 12.43
N ARG A 166 -0.54 28.59 11.39
CA ARG A 166 -1.08 27.52 10.53
C ARG A 166 0.02 26.75 9.80
N CYS A 167 1.05 27.45 9.31
CA CYS A 167 2.20 26.84 8.65
C CYS A 167 2.97 25.91 9.61
N LYS A 168 3.20 26.35 10.86
CA LYS A 168 3.81 25.52 11.91
C LYS A 168 3.00 24.26 12.21
N SER A 169 1.67 24.40 12.33
CA SER A 169 0.80 23.24 12.57
C SER A 169 0.87 22.23 11.43
N MET A 170 0.79 22.71 10.18
CA MET A 170 0.90 21.85 8.99
C MET A 170 2.26 21.16 8.91
N LEU A 171 3.34 21.86 9.29
CA LEU A 171 4.69 21.29 9.30
C LEU A 171 4.82 20.18 10.35
N ALA A 172 4.24 20.36 11.54
CA ALA A 172 4.19 19.33 12.57
C ALA A 172 3.37 18.11 12.14
N GLU A 173 2.23 18.32 11.47
CA GLU A 173 1.42 17.24 10.88
C GLU A 173 2.22 16.44 9.85
N ILE A 174 2.90 17.12 8.92
CA ILE A 174 3.73 16.46 7.90
C ILE A 174 4.92 15.74 8.54
N ASP A 175 5.60 16.33 9.51
CA ASP A 175 6.72 15.69 10.21
C ASP A 175 6.28 14.39 10.91
N SER A 176 5.02 14.29 11.35
CA SER A 176 4.47 13.05 11.92
C SER A 176 4.43 11.87 10.91
N HIS A 177 4.45 12.16 9.61
CA HIS A 177 4.48 11.14 8.55
C HIS A 177 5.88 10.63 8.21
N ALA A 178 6.95 11.18 8.80
CA ALA A 178 8.33 10.73 8.57
C ALA A 178 8.49 9.22 8.83
N GLN A 179 7.92 8.73 9.93
CA GLN A 179 7.97 7.32 10.30
C GLN A 179 7.22 6.44 9.30
N GLU A 180 6.11 6.91 8.73
CA GLU A 180 5.34 6.16 7.73
C GLU A 180 6.13 6.02 6.42
N VAL A 181 6.82 7.07 5.99
CA VAL A 181 7.74 7.03 4.84
C VAL A 181 8.81 5.96 5.04
N ASP A 182 9.41 5.89 6.24
CA ASP A 182 10.43 4.89 6.55
C ASP A 182 9.87 3.47 6.65
N GLN A 183 8.66 3.30 7.18
CA GLN A 183 7.97 2.00 7.16
C GLN A 183 7.70 1.52 5.73
N ILE A 184 7.28 2.40 4.83
CA ILE A 184 7.07 2.09 3.41
C ILE A 184 8.40 1.69 2.75
N LYS A 185 9.51 2.39 3.03
CA LYS A 185 10.85 2.00 2.55
C LYS A 185 11.25 0.60 3.01
N LEU A 186 11.01 0.27 4.29
CA LEU A 186 11.30 -1.05 4.84
C LEU A 186 10.44 -2.14 4.18
N MET A 187 9.16 -1.89 3.97
CA MET A 187 8.25 -2.82 3.27
C MET A 187 8.70 -3.06 1.83
N ALA A 188 9.04 -2.01 1.10
CA ALA A 188 9.57 -2.13 -0.26
C ALA A 188 10.84 -2.99 -0.30
N ASN A 189 11.78 -2.78 0.64
CA ASN A 189 13.00 -3.57 0.71
C ASN A 189 12.75 -5.06 1.00
N ARG A 190 11.71 -5.40 1.77
CA ARG A 190 11.29 -6.80 1.96
C ARG A 190 10.72 -7.39 0.68
N LEU A 191 9.78 -6.69 0.04
CA LEU A 191 9.15 -7.12 -1.21
C LEU A 191 10.19 -7.34 -2.33
N LYS A 192 11.20 -6.47 -2.42
CA LYS A 192 12.31 -6.61 -3.38
C LYS A 192 13.01 -7.96 -3.33
N GLN A 193 13.09 -8.63 -2.18
CA GLN A 193 13.80 -9.91 -2.06
C GLN A 193 13.14 -11.02 -2.90
N THR A 194 11.87 -10.84 -3.25
CA THR A 194 11.04 -11.86 -3.92
C THR A 194 10.59 -11.45 -5.33
N CYS A 195 10.77 -10.18 -5.69
CA CYS A 195 10.43 -9.65 -7.01
C CYS A 195 11.52 -9.92 -8.06
N ASN A 196 11.12 -9.99 -9.33
CA ASN A 196 12.03 -9.91 -10.45
C ASN A 196 12.63 -8.50 -10.61
N ASN A 197 13.61 -8.33 -11.50
CA ASN A 197 14.30 -7.04 -11.69
C ASN A 197 13.36 -5.89 -12.07
N GLY A 198 12.32 -6.16 -12.87
CA GLY A 198 11.31 -5.15 -13.22
C GLY A 198 10.50 -4.68 -12.01
N GLY A 199 10.02 -5.63 -11.19
CA GLY A 199 9.29 -5.30 -9.96
C GLY A 199 10.16 -4.59 -8.92
N LYS A 200 11.44 -4.93 -8.83
CA LYS A 200 12.41 -4.20 -7.98
C LYS A 200 12.56 -2.74 -8.39
N GLN A 201 12.69 -2.48 -9.70
CA GLN A 201 12.80 -1.11 -10.23
C GLN A 201 11.52 -0.30 -10.00
N GLU A 202 10.34 -0.92 -10.15
CA GLU A 202 9.06 -0.25 -9.92
C GLU A 202 8.85 0.11 -8.43
N LEU A 203 9.23 -0.79 -7.53
CA LEU A 203 9.29 -0.51 -6.08
C LEU A 203 10.20 0.66 -5.77
N GLU A 204 11.41 0.66 -6.34
CA GLU A 204 12.37 1.75 -6.15
C GLU A 204 11.85 3.07 -6.67
N ALA A 205 11.31 3.09 -7.88
CA ALA A 205 10.72 4.29 -8.46
C ALA A 205 9.59 4.83 -7.58
N THR A 206 8.70 3.95 -7.11
CA THR A 206 7.57 4.33 -6.25
C THR A 206 8.02 4.94 -4.93
N VAL A 207 8.96 4.30 -4.24
CA VAL A 207 9.50 4.79 -2.97
C VAL A 207 10.31 6.07 -3.14
N CYS A 208 11.13 6.15 -4.20
CA CYS A 208 11.93 7.32 -4.51
C CYS A 208 11.04 8.54 -4.77
N GLU A 209 10.01 8.38 -5.62
CA GLU A 209 9.08 9.45 -5.93
C GLU A 209 8.28 9.89 -4.69
N LEU A 210 7.79 8.95 -3.88
CA LEU A 210 7.06 9.28 -2.65
C LEU A 210 7.94 10.02 -1.63
N THR A 211 9.18 9.56 -1.44
CA THR A 211 10.16 10.19 -0.55
C THR A 211 10.49 11.60 -1.02
N LYS A 212 10.71 11.77 -2.34
CA LYS A 212 10.98 13.07 -2.94
C LYS A 212 9.81 14.04 -2.75
N GLN A 213 8.56 13.60 -2.97
CA GLN A 213 7.38 14.45 -2.74
C GLN A 213 7.27 14.91 -1.29
N TYR A 214 7.49 13.99 -0.35
CA TYR A 214 7.52 14.30 1.08
C TYR A 214 8.60 15.33 1.43
N GLU A 215 9.84 15.09 1.03
CA GLU A 215 10.98 15.98 1.32
C GLU A 215 10.79 17.37 0.70
N GLN A 216 10.27 17.43 -0.53
CA GLN A 216 9.97 18.70 -1.20
C GLN A 216 8.89 19.50 -0.46
N LEU A 217 7.84 18.84 0.04
CA LEU A 217 6.80 19.50 0.82
C LEU A 217 7.35 20.02 2.15
N VAL A 218 8.13 19.21 2.88
CA VAL A 218 8.78 19.63 4.13
C VAL A 218 9.68 20.84 3.88
N GLN A 219 10.54 20.79 2.86
CA GLN A 219 11.43 21.89 2.51
C GLN A 219 10.64 23.16 2.17
N ARG A 220 9.58 23.03 1.38
CA ARG A 220 8.71 24.16 1.01
C ARG A 220 8.06 24.79 2.24
N LEU A 221 7.51 23.98 3.15
CA LEU A 221 6.87 24.48 4.37
C LEU A 221 7.87 25.18 5.30
N LYS A 222 9.09 24.64 5.45
CA LYS A 222 10.17 25.29 6.22
C LYS A 222 10.54 26.65 5.62
N GLN A 223 10.70 26.71 4.30
CA GLN A 223 10.97 27.96 3.61
C GLN A 223 9.83 28.98 3.79
N GLN A 224 8.58 28.53 3.70
CA GLN A 224 7.43 29.42 3.93
C GLN A 224 7.32 29.88 5.39
N GLN A 225 7.63 29.02 6.36
CA GLN A 225 7.70 29.38 7.77
C GLN A 225 8.72 30.51 8.01
N ASP A 226 9.93 30.38 7.45
CA ASP A 226 10.98 31.40 7.58
C ASP A 226 10.57 32.72 6.92
N ASN A 227 9.97 32.66 5.73
CA ASN A 227 9.46 33.84 5.02
C ASN A 227 8.36 34.55 5.81
N LEU A 228 7.38 33.81 6.32
CA LEU A 228 6.27 34.36 7.12
C LEU A 228 6.78 34.94 8.44
N TRP A 229 7.77 34.31 9.07
CA TRP A 229 8.39 34.83 10.29
C TRP A 229 9.10 36.18 10.07
N ASN A 230 9.87 36.29 8.98
CA ASN A 230 10.51 37.54 8.59
C ASN A 230 9.47 38.62 8.25
N LEU A 231 8.43 38.26 7.49
CA LEU A 231 7.35 39.16 7.10
C LEU A 231 6.59 39.67 8.33
N ALA A 232 6.18 38.79 9.25
CA ALA A 232 5.50 39.17 10.48
C ALA A 232 6.33 40.14 11.33
N SER A 233 7.62 39.84 11.49
CA SER A 233 8.54 40.70 12.26
C SER A 233 8.69 42.08 11.64
N SER A 234 8.84 42.17 10.32
CA SER A 234 8.90 43.44 9.59
C SER A 234 7.59 44.23 9.67
N ARG A 235 6.43 43.56 9.57
CA ARG A 235 5.10 44.16 9.67
C ARG A 235 4.82 44.71 11.06
N ARG A 236 5.13 43.97 12.12
CA ARG A 236 4.99 44.45 13.51
C ARG A 236 5.79 45.73 13.75
N LYS A 237 7.02 45.79 13.21
CA LYS A 237 7.86 46.99 13.31
C LYS A 237 7.23 48.17 12.58
N PHE A 238 6.82 47.96 11.33
CA PHE A 238 6.17 48.99 10.52
C PHE A 238 4.89 49.53 11.18
N GLU A 239 4.00 48.65 11.61
CA GLU A 239 2.74 49.04 12.27
C GLU A 239 3.00 49.78 13.59
N SER A 240 3.99 49.37 14.36
CA SER A 240 4.41 50.08 15.58
C SER A 240 4.92 51.49 15.27
N ASP A 241 5.71 51.66 14.20
CA ASP A 241 6.24 52.96 13.81
C ASP A 241 5.14 53.88 13.27
N CYS A 242 4.19 53.36 12.47
CA CYS A 242 3.00 54.11 12.08
C CYS A 242 2.20 54.60 13.29
N HIS A 243 1.95 53.72 14.27
CA HIS A 243 1.21 54.10 15.48
C HIS A 243 1.91 55.20 16.29
N LYS A 244 3.25 55.18 16.36
CA LYS A 244 4.02 56.26 17.01
C LYS A 244 3.87 57.59 16.28
N ILE A 245 3.92 57.57 14.94
CA ILE A 245 3.75 58.76 14.11
C ILE A 245 2.34 59.32 14.25
N ASP A 246 1.32 58.47 14.16
CA ASP A 246 -0.08 58.89 14.31
C ASP A 246 -0.31 59.54 15.67
N LYS A 247 0.18 58.90 16.74
CA LYS A 247 0.10 59.48 18.09
C LYS A 247 0.82 60.82 18.19
N TRP A 248 2.03 60.92 17.64
CA TRP A 248 2.77 62.20 17.63
C TRP A 248 2.02 63.29 16.86
N CYS A 249 1.42 62.96 15.72
CA CYS A 249 0.58 63.88 14.94
C CYS A 249 -0.65 64.34 15.75
N GLU A 250 -1.34 63.42 16.43
CA GLU A 250 -2.48 63.72 17.31
C GLU A 250 -2.07 64.63 18.48
N ASP A 251 -1.02 64.27 19.20
CA ASP A 251 -0.48 65.04 20.34
C ASP A 251 -0.06 66.46 19.88
N THR A 252 0.60 66.56 18.74
CA THR A 252 1.04 67.84 18.16
C THR A 252 -0.15 68.68 17.69
N ALA A 253 -1.15 68.07 17.05
CA ALA A 253 -2.37 68.77 16.66
C ALA A 253 -3.12 69.33 17.89
N VAL A 254 -3.20 68.57 18.98
CA VAL A 254 -3.79 69.04 20.25
C VAL A 254 -3.00 70.23 20.82
N LEU A 255 -1.67 70.19 20.80
CA LEU A 255 -0.82 71.31 21.25
C LEU A 255 -1.05 72.57 20.41
N CYS A 256 -1.11 72.43 19.08
CA CYS A 256 -1.38 73.55 18.17
C CYS A 256 -2.76 74.19 18.43
N VAL A 257 -3.77 73.39 18.77
CA VAL A 257 -5.13 73.89 19.04
C VAL A 257 -5.28 74.45 20.47
N ARG A 258 -4.66 73.82 21.49
CA ARG A 258 -4.72 74.29 22.89
C ARG A 258 -3.85 75.50 23.17
N GLY A 259 -2.81 75.75 22.36
CA GLY A 259 -1.85 76.85 22.56
C GLY A 259 -2.38 78.25 22.28
N LEU A 260 -3.60 78.40 21.76
CA LEU A 260 -4.22 79.69 21.48
C LEU A 260 -5.14 80.12 22.62
N SER A 261 -4.56 80.59 23.74
CA SER A 261 -5.34 81.44 24.65
C SER A 261 -5.46 82.82 24.02
N LEU A 262 -6.70 83.26 23.76
CA LEU A 262 -7.04 84.59 23.24
C LEU A 262 -6.87 85.72 24.28
N ASP A 263 -6.07 85.52 25.33
CA ASP A 263 -5.67 86.62 26.21
C ASP A 263 -4.55 87.41 25.54
N PHE A 264 -4.94 88.49 24.86
CA PHE A 264 -4.12 89.39 24.02
C PHE A 264 -3.05 90.20 24.77
N THR A 265 -2.48 89.70 25.86
CA THR A 265 -1.35 90.36 26.52
C THR A 265 -0.04 89.96 25.84
N ALA A 266 0.85 90.95 25.61
CA ALA A 266 2.11 90.75 24.88
C ALA A 266 3.00 89.67 25.54
N GLU A 267 2.97 89.58 26.86
CA GLU A 267 3.75 88.60 27.64
C GLU A 267 3.25 87.16 27.43
N VAL A 268 1.93 86.95 27.32
CA VAL A 268 1.33 85.64 27.04
C VAL A 268 1.63 85.21 25.60
N LEU A 269 1.58 86.14 24.64
CA LEU A 269 1.93 85.88 23.24
C LEU A 269 3.43 85.55 23.07
N GLU A 270 4.32 86.25 23.77
CA GLU A 270 5.76 85.97 23.72
C GLU A 270 6.09 84.60 24.35
N GLN A 271 5.41 84.25 25.45
CA GLN A 271 5.53 82.94 26.10
C GLN A 271 5.01 81.82 25.19
N GLN A 272 3.84 81.99 24.56
CA GLN A 272 3.28 81.05 23.58
C GLN A 272 4.22 80.87 22.38
N TYR A 273 4.74 81.97 21.82
CA TYR A 273 5.70 81.92 20.71
C TYR A 273 6.98 81.17 21.07
N ARG A 274 7.50 81.35 22.29
CA ARG A 274 8.67 80.60 22.79
C ARG A 274 8.39 79.10 22.86
N VAL A 275 7.21 78.70 23.34
CA VAL A 275 6.80 77.28 23.41
C VAL A 275 6.67 76.68 22.01
N PHE A 276 6.02 77.38 21.05
CA PHE A 276 5.93 76.93 19.66
C PHE A 276 7.31 76.76 19.01
N LYS A 277 8.20 77.73 19.20
CA LYS A 277 9.56 77.71 18.63
C LYS A 277 10.45 76.59 19.18
N VAL A 278 10.30 76.23 20.46
CA VAL A 278 11.07 75.14 21.11
C VAL A 278 10.48 73.76 20.78
N SER A 279 9.17 73.69 20.54
CA SER A 279 8.48 72.43 20.21
C SER A 279 8.74 71.94 18.77
N GLY A 280 9.46 72.72 17.96
CA GLY A 280 9.90 72.30 16.62
C GLY A 280 8.77 72.14 15.60
N VAL A 281 7.65 72.85 15.78
CA VAL A 281 6.63 73.05 14.74
C VAL A 281 7.06 74.20 13.83
#